data_AF-A0A0Q7IWR0-F1
#
_entry.id   AF-A0A0Q7IWR0-F1
#
_cell.length_a   1.000
_cell.length_b   1.000
_cell.length_c   1.000
_cell.angle_alpha   90.00
_cell.angle_beta   90.00
_cell.angle_gamma   90.00
#
_symmetry.space_group_name_H-M   'P 1'
#
loop_
_entity.id
_entity.type
_entity.pdbx_description
1 polymer ?
#
loop_
_entity_poly.entity_id
_entity_poly.type
_entity_poly.pdbx_seq_one_letter_code
_entity_poly.pdbx_strand_id
1 'polypeptide(L)'
;MSGCSQVTNQESETATPQTTQTSDNRQASQKEPVIGMTAGEVLNSKWGMPNSIIDANTGAPANMDNASQKWVYSGHRYVYLENNVVTSIQK
;
A
#
# COMPACT_ATOMS: atom_id res chain seq x y z
N MET A 1 4.80 53.34 -21.08
CA MET A 1 3.38 53.05 -20.80
C MET A 1 3.25 51.56 -20.57
N SER A 2 2.61 51.19 -19.46
CA SER A 2 1.96 49.90 -19.19
C SER A 2 2.90 48.68 -19.06
N GLY A 3 3.00 47.93 -17.95
CA GLY A 3 2.07 47.72 -16.84
C GLY A 3 1.24 46.46 -17.10
N CYS A 4 1.54 45.37 -16.37
CA CYS A 4 0.71 44.19 -16.00
C CYS A 4 1.67 43.15 -15.39
N SER A 5 1.84 43.12 -14.06
CA SER A 5 0.99 42.49 -13.03
C SER A 5 1.17 40.97 -12.92
N GLN A 6 1.37 40.57 -11.66
CA GLN A 6 1.72 39.25 -11.17
C GLN A 6 0.65 38.20 -11.49
N VAL A 7 1.08 36.98 -11.81
CA VAL A 7 0.23 35.79 -11.71
C VAL A 7 0.79 34.93 -10.59
N THR A 8 0.04 34.94 -9.49
CA THR A 8 0.12 33.99 -8.37
C THR A 8 -0.30 32.62 -8.87
N ASN A 9 0.54 31.60 -8.66
CA ASN A 9 0.10 30.20 -8.71
C ASN A 9 -0.06 29.70 -7.27
N GLN A 10 -1.31 29.49 -6.85
CA GLN A 10 -1.69 28.55 -5.79
C GLN A 10 -2.26 27.30 -6.49
N GLU A 11 -1.79 26.12 -6.08
CA GLU A 11 -2.24 24.72 -6.34
C GLU A 11 -0.96 23.87 -6.48
N SER A 12 -0.68 22.81 -5.73
CA SER A 12 -1.49 22.02 -4.80
C SER A 12 -0.58 21.35 -3.77
N GLU A 13 -1.20 21.00 -2.65
CA GLU A 13 -0.60 20.50 -1.42
C GLU A 13 0.00 19.09 -1.58
N THR A 14 1.03 18.85 -0.76
CA THR A 14 1.50 17.54 -0.26
C THR A 14 2.09 16.54 -1.28
N ALA A 15 3.33 16.83 -1.69
CA ALA A 15 4.47 15.91 -1.72
C ALA A 15 4.18 14.41 -1.87
N THR A 16 3.80 13.98 -3.07
CA THR A 16 4.20 12.67 -3.59
C THR A 16 5.64 12.74 -4.10
N PRO A 17 6.64 12.10 -3.47
CA PRO A 17 7.81 11.68 -4.22
C PRO A 17 7.47 10.40 -4.98
N GLN A 18 7.03 10.55 -6.24
CA GLN A 18 7.33 9.53 -7.24
C GLN A 18 8.82 9.67 -7.60
N THR A 19 9.69 8.93 -6.93
CA THR A 19 11.11 8.73 -7.29
C THR A 19 11.62 7.59 -6.40
N THR A 20 12.16 6.46 -6.86
CA THR A 20 12.96 6.18 -8.05
C THR A 20 12.91 4.68 -8.32
N GLN A 21 12.75 4.28 -9.59
CA GLN A 21 13.23 2.98 -10.06
C GLN A 21 14.75 2.96 -9.93
N THR A 22 15.27 2.62 -8.74
CA THR A 22 16.69 2.32 -8.57
C THR A 22 16.82 0.81 -8.59
N SER A 23 17.27 0.31 -9.74
CA SER A 23 17.90 -0.99 -9.89
C SER A 23 19.11 -1.05 -8.96
N ASP A 24 18.86 -1.33 -7.68
CA ASP A 24 19.91 -1.49 -6.67
C ASP A 24 19.75 -2.86 -6.05
N ASN A 25 20.84 -3.60 -6.12
CA ASN A 25 21.01 -4.99 -5.73
C ASN A 25 20.71 -5.19 -4.23
N ARG A 26 19.43 -5.30 -3.86
CA ARG A 26 19.00 -5.64 -2.50
C ARG A 26 18.31 -7.00 -2.51
N GLN A 27 19.11 -8.06 -2.64
CA GLN A 27 18.84 -9.28 -1.89
C GLN A 27 18.98 -9.02 -0.38
N ALA A 28 18.31 -7.98 0.15
CA ALA A 28 17.92 -7.97 1.54
C ALA A 28 16.83 -9.02 1.61
N SER A 29 17.10 -10.11 2.32
CA SER A 29 16.17 -11.21 2.54
C SER A 29 14.78 -10.67 2.89
N GLN A 30 13.91 -10.54 1.88
CA GLN A 30 12.54 -10.14 2.10
C GLN A 30 12.00 -11.12 3.14
N LYS A 31 11.39 -10.61 4.21
CA LYS A 31 10.87 -11.46 5.27
C LYS A 31 9.53 -12.04 4.83
N GLU A 32 9.15 -13.19 5.39
CA GLU A 32 7.74 -13.61 5.31
C GLU A 32 6.89 -12.56 6.03
N PRO A 33 5.65 -12.29 5.56
CA PRO A 33 4.74 -11.46 6.32
C PRO A 33 4.46 -12.08 7.68
N VAL A 34 4.31 -11.23 8.69
CA VAL A 34 3.96 -11.65 10.06
C VAL A 34 2.87 -10.76 10.63
N ILE A 35 2.16 -11.27 11.63
CA ILE A 35 1.17 -10.50 12.40
C ILE A 35 1.85 -9.27 13.02
N GLY A 36 1.17 -8.12 12.93
CA GLY A 36 1.67 -6.82 13.39
C GLY A 36 2.38 -5.98 12.32
N MET A 37 2.70 -6.54 11.15
CA MET A 37 3.21 -5.75 10.02
C MET A 37 2.14 -4.78 9.50
N THR A 38 2.57 -3.65 8.98
CA THR A 38 1.70 -2.74 8.19
C THR A 38 1.47 -3.27 6.78
N ALA A 39 0.42 -2.79 6.12
CA ALA A 39 0.15 -3.10 4.71
C ALA A 39 1.37 -2.82 3.80
N GLY A 40 2.07 -1.70 4.02
CA GLY A 40 3.29 -1.36 3.29
C GLY A 40 4.45 -2.34 3.52
N GLU A 41 4.62 -2.84 4.75
CA GLU A 41 5.63 -3.87 5.04
C GLU A 41 5.28 -5.20 4.39
N VAL A 42 4.00 -5.56 4.31
CA VAL A 42 3.55 -6.76 3.57
C VAL A 42 3.86 -6.62 2.08
N LEU A 43 3.62 -5.45 1.47
CA LEU A 43 3.97 -5.20 0.07
C LEU A 43 5.48 -5.29 -0.20
N ASN A 44 6.31 -4.95 0.79
CA ASN A 44 7.76 -5.07 0.74
C ASN A 44 8.29 -6.45 1.21
N SER A 45 7.39 -7.35 1.61
CA SER A 45 7.71 -8.72 2.04
C SER A 45 7.87 -9.66 0.84
N LYS A 46 8.18 -10.94 1.12
CA LYS A 46 8.24 -11.99 0.09
C LYS A 46 6.93 -12.20 -0.65
N TRP A 47 5.80 -11.83 -0.04
CA TRP A 47 4.49 -12.04 -0.66
C TRP A 47 4.17 -10.97 -1.69
N GLY A 48 4.73 -9.76 -1.54
CA GLY A 48 4.52 -8.67 -2.49
C GLY A 48 3.07 -8.24 -2.61
N MET A 49 2.70 -7.79 -3.82
CA MET A 49 1.34 -7.35 -4.13
C MET A 49 0.35 -8.53 -4.13
N PRO A 50 -0.83 -8.37 -3.50
CA PRO A 50 -1.89 -9.38 -3.56
C PRO A 50 -2.55 -9.45 -4.93
N ASN A 51 -3.18 -10.58 -5.22
CA ASN A 51 -4.02 -10.76 -6.41
C ASN A 51 -5.33 -9.95 -6.30
N SER A 52 -5.87 -9.79 -5.09
CA SER A 52 -7.10 -9.01 -4.85
C SER A 52 -7.14 -8.48 -3.43
N ILE A 53 -7.78 -7.33 -3.25
CA ILE A 53 -8.04 -6.72 -1.94
C ILE A 53 -9.55 -6.58 -1.80
N ILE A 54 -10.12 -7.24 -0.79
CA ILE A 54 -11.55 -7.18 -0.48
C ILE A 54 -11.75 -6.82 0.99
N ASP A 55 -12.93 -6.32 1.33
CA ASP A 55 -13.33 -6.08 2.70
C ASP A 55 -13.52 -7.43 3.41
N ALA A 56 -12.95 -7.57 4.60
CA ALA A 56 -12.94 -8.85 5.30
C ALA A 56 -14.33 -9.27 5.81
N ASN A 57 -15.21 -8.30 6.06
CA ASN A 57 -16.55 -8.51 6.64
C ASN A 57 -17.60 -8.73 5.56
N THR A 58 -17.53 -7.96 4.47
CA THR A 58 -18.54 -7.95 3.40
C THR A 58 -18.12 -8.73 2.15
N GLY A 59 -16.81 -8.94 1.95
CA GLY A 59 -16.28 -9.59 0.75
C GLY A 59 -16.32 -8.73 -0.53
N ALA A 60 -16.77 -7.48 -0.43
CA ALA A 60 -16.75 -6.52 -1.53
C ALA A 60 -15.33 -6.00 -1.81
N PRO A 61 -15.02 -5.44 -2.98
CA PRO A 61 -13.74 -4.75 -3.22
C PRO A 61 -13.47 -3.70 -2.13
N ALA A 62 -12.23 -3.64 -1.63
CA ALA A 62 -11.83 -2.69 -0.60
C ALA A 62 -10.72 -1.75 -1.09
N ASN A 63 -10.71 -0.55 -0.53
CA ASN A 63 -9.68 0.47 -0.64
C ASN A 63 -8.96 0.67 0.71
N MET A 64 -7.93 1.51 0.71
CA MET A 64 -7.09 1.77 1.89
C MET A 64 -7.85 2.37 3.08
N ASP A 65 -9.01 2.99 2.85
CA ASP A 65 -9.85 3.59 3.89
C ASP A 65 -10.73 2.55 4.63
N ASN A 66 -10.85 1.32 4.11
CA ASN A 66 -11.56 0.26 4.80
C ASN A 66 -10.85 -0.12 6.10
N ALA A 67 -11.59 -0.15 7.20
CA ALA A 67 -11.08 -0.57 8.51
C ALA A 67 -10.67 -2.04 8.53
N SER A 68 -11.31 -2.91 7.74
CA SER A 68 -11.03 -4.36 7.71
C SER A 68 -10.83 -4.84 6.28
N GLN A 69 -9.65 -5.37 5.99
CA GLN A 69 -9.26 -5.84 4.65
C GLN A 69 -8.81 -7.29 4.70
N LYS A 70 -9.03 -8.00 3.59
CA LYS A 70 -8.46 -9.30 3.30
C LYS A 70 -7.75 -9.23 1.95
N TRP A 71 -6.46 -9.50 1.99
CA TRP A 71 -5.59 -9.57 0.84
C TRP A 71 -5.45 -11.02 0.40
N VAL A 72 -5.84 -11.28 -0.84
CA VAL A 72 -5.89 -12.62 -1.43
C VAL A 72 -4.66 -12.85 -2.27
N TYR A 73 -3.97 -13.95 -2.02
CA TYR A 73 -2.81 -14.42 -2.78
C TYR A 73 -3.09 -15.79 -3.39
N SER A 74 -2.33 -16.11 -4.43
CA SER A 74 -2.34 -17.44 -5.06
C SER A 74 -1.92 -18.54 -4.07
N GLY A 75 -2.50 -19.72 -4.22
CA GLY A 75 -2.20 -20.88 -3.38
C GLY A 75 -2.93 -20.87 -2.03
N HIS A 76 -4.16 -20.36 -1.98
CA HIS A 76 -4.98 -20.30 -0.76
C HIS A 76 -4.31 -19.55 0.40
N ARG A 77 -3.54 -18.52 0.06
CA ARG A 77 -2.85 -17.65 1.02
C ARG A 77 -3.60 -16.35 1.20
N TYR A 78 -3.74 -15.93 2.46
CA TYR A 78 -4.52 -14.74 2.81
C TYR A 78 -3.82 -13.94 3.90
N VAL A 79 -3.90 -12.62 3.81
CA VAL A 79 -3.50 -11.70 4.89
C VAL A 79 -4.73 -10.90 5.28
N TYR A 80 -5.04 -10.86 6.57
CA TYR A 80 -6.13 -10.06 7.13
C TYR A 80 -5.53 -8.85 7.83
N LEU A 81 -6.07 -7.67 7.52
CA LEU A 81 -5.61 -6.41 8.10
C LEU A 81 -6.78 -5.68 8.75
N GLU A 82 -6.51 -5.09 9.91
CA GLU A 82 -7.38 -4.12 10.54
C GLU A 82 -6.61 -2.80 10.70
N ASN A 83 -7.21 -1.69 10.27
CA ASN A 83 -6.58 -0.36 10.25
C ASN A 83 -5.16 -0.38 9.64
N ASN A 84 -5.00 -1.08 8.51
CA ASN A 84 -3.74 -1.28 7.80
C ASN A 84 -2.65 -2.05 8.55
N VAL A 85 -3.00 -2.79 9.63
CA VAL A 85 -2.09 -3.66 10.39
C VAL A 85 -2.53 -5.11 10.27
N VAL A 86 -1.60 -6.02 10.00
CA VAL A 86 -1.87 -7.45 9.87
C VAL A 86 -2.31 -8.04 11.21
N THR A 87 -3.49 -8.63 11.22
CA THR A 87 -4.05 -9.32 12.38
C THR A 87 -4.00 -10.84 12.24
N SER A 88 -4.03 -11.37 11.01
CA SER A 88 -3.98 -12.81 10.74
C SER A 88 -3.38 -13.15 9.39
N ILE A 89 -2.77 -14.33 9.28
CA ILE A 89 -2.20 -14.88 8.05
C ILE A 89 -2.62 -16.34 7.93
N GLN A 90 -3.16 -16.69 6.76
CA GLN A 90 -3.50 -18.06 6.39
C GLN A 90 -2.60 -18.52 5.24
N LYS A 91 -2.08 -19.75 5.33
CA LYS A 91 -1.19 -20.38 4.35
C LYS A 91 -1.35 -21.89 4.36
#